data_AF-A0A2D6GCA6-F1
#
_entry.id   AF-A0A2D6GCA6-F1
#
_cell.length_a   1.000
_cell.length_b   1.000
_cell.length_c   1.000
_cell.angle_alpha   90.00
_cell.angle_beta   90.00
_cell.angle_gamma   90.00
#
_symmetry.space_group_name_H-M   'P 1'
#
loop_
_entity.id
_entity.type
_entity.pdbx_description
1 polymer ?
#
loop_
_entity_poly.entity_id
_entity_poly.type
_entity_poly.pdbx_seq_one_letter_code
_entity_poly.pdbx_strand_id
1 'polypeptide(L)'
;MVEGDPPNPPLVGRRTLLLTAAVLVPAILSTWIMWRLLPEWWKLTSFFWYSIPGNSFLWLPHEPAVIAAGLIYEPIWVALVGGLATAIASVIDHLLFTKAFQMDRLEAVRRAKPVVTAIRLFNRRPWWAIVVFAFTPIPFYPMRLVAPAASYPMKRYVSAVVVGRVPRYFLLALGGTWISAIGGSWASDWISRLIP
;
A
#
# COMPACT_ATOMS: atom_id res chain seq x y z
N MET A 1 31.62 -39.30 -5.09
CA MET A 1 30.50 -38.46 -5.52
C MET A 1 29.60 -38.29 -4.31
N VAL A 2 29.61 -37.12 -3.67
CA VAL A 2 28.77 -36.85 -2.50
C VAL A 2 27.46 -36.30 -3.04
N GLU A 3 26.41 -37.11 -2.97
CA GLU A 3 25.02 -36.73 -3.23
C GLU A 3 24.65 -35.61 -2.26
N GLY A 4 24.59 -34.36 -2.75
CA GLY A 4 24.15 -33.23 -1.97
C GLY A 4 22.64 -33.31 -1.78
N ASP A 5 22.21 -33.47 -0.53
CA ASP A 5 20.81 -33.40 -0.11
C ASP A 5 20.14 -32.16 -0.73
N PRO A 6 18.99 -32.28 -1.44
CA PRO A 6 18.33 -31.13 -2.02
C PRO A 6 18.00 -30.10 -0.94
N PRO A 7 18.14 -28.79 -1.22
CA PRO A 7 17.88 -27.75 -0.23
C PRO A 7 16.43 -27.86 0.27
N ASN A 8 16.27 -28.13 1.57
CA ASN A 8 14.98 -28.20 2.23
C ASN A 8 14.16 -26.93 1.91
N PRO A 9 12.94 -27.06 1.35
CA PRO A 9 12.09 -25.90 1.12
C PRO A 9 11.80 -25.22 2.46
N PRO A 10 11.75 -23.88 2.52
CA PRO A 10 11.53 -23.18 3.77
C PRO A 10 10.19 -23.61 4.36
N LEU A 11 10.23 -24.24 5.53
CA LEU A 11 9.05 -24.67 6.29
C LEU A 11 8.29 -23.42 6.75
N VAL A 12 7.37 -22.94 5.92
CA VAL A 12 6.39 -21.93 6.32
C VAL A 12 5.50 -22.59 7.37
N GLY A 13 5.77 -22.31 8.64
CA GLY A 13 5.09 -22.96 9.75
C GLY A 13 3.56 -22.89 9.63
N ARG A 14 2.88 -23.98 9.99
CA ARG A 14 1.41 -24.15 9.92
C ARG A 14 0.63 -22.95 10.48
N ARG A 15 1.17 -22.27 11.51
CA ARG A 15 0.60 -21.04 12.08
C ARG A 15 0.63 -19.86 11.10
N THR A 16 1.71 -19.68 10.35
CA THR A 16 1.85 -18.63 9.34
C THR A 16 0.88 -18.86 8.19
N LEU A 17 0.71 -20.12 7.74
CA LEU A 17 -0.26 -20.50 6.70
C LEU A 17 -1.72 -20.28 7.14
N LEU A 18 -2.03 -20.63 8.40
CA LEU A 18 -3.37 -20.40 8.95
C LEU A 18 -3.68 -18.92 9.14
N LEU A 19 -2.69 -18.10 9.51
CA LEU A 19 -2.86 -16.65 9.64
C LEU A 19 -3.00 -15.96 8.28
N THR A 20 -2.24 -16.38 7.26
CA THR A 20 -2.45 -15.86 5.89
C THR A 20 -3.79 -16.29 5.32
N ALA A 21 -4.19 -17.55 5.52
CA ALA A 21 -5.51 -18.02 5.10
C ALA A 21 -6.66 -17.31 5.84
N ALA A 22 -6.53 -17.05 7.14
CA ALA A 22 -7.54 -16.34 7.93
C ALA A 22 -7.73 -14.87 7.52
N VAL A 23 -6.80 -14.27 6.76
CA VAL A 23 -6.93 -12.92 6.19
C VAL A 23 -7.41 -12.98 4.74
N LEU A 24 -6.83 -13.86 3.94
CA LEU A 24 -7.14 -13.97 2.51
C LEU A 24 -8.52 -14.57 2.26
N VAL A 25 -8.93 -15.58 3.02
CA VAL A 25 -10.23 -16.25 2.85
C VAL A 25 -11.40 -15.30 3.09
N PRO A 26 -11.51 -14.58 4.23
CA PRO A 26 -12.57 -13.61 4.40
C PRO A 26 -12.45 -12.42 3.45
N ALA A 27 -11.25 -11.97 3.07
CA ALA A 27 -11.12 -10.91 2.06
C ALA A 27 -11.67 -11.34 0.69
N ILE A 28 -11.35 -12.57 0.25
CA ILE A 28 -11.87 -13.15 -1.00
C ILE A 28 -13.38 -13.41 -0.89
N LEU A 29 -13.86 -13.93 0.25
CA LEU A 29 -15.29 -14.11 0.50
C LEU A 29 -16.05 -12.78 0.49
N SER A 30 -15.53 -11.75 1.14
CA SER A 30 -16.12 -10.40 1.20
C SER A 30 -16.22 -9.79 -0.19
N THR A 31 -15.19 -10.01 -1.02
CA THR A 31 -15.12 -9.56 -2.41
C THR A 31 -16.14 -10.29 -3.29
N TRP A 32 -16.28 -11.59 -3.09
CA TRP A 32 -17.25 -12.42 -3.79
C TRP A 32 -18.69 -12.11 -3.38
N ILE A 33 -18.91 -11.80 -2.11
CA ILE A 33 -20.21 -11.37 -1.55
C ILE A 33 -20.57 -9.96 -2.06
N MET A 34 -19.63 -9.02 -2.11
CA MET A 34 -19.84 -7.69 -2.71
C MET A 34 -20.19 -7.78 -4.20
N TRP A 35 -19.51 -8.65 -4.96
CA TRP A 35 -19.82 -8.89 -6.38
C TRP A 35 -21.27 -9.34 -6.61
N ARG A 36 -21.82 -10.13 -5.68
CA ARG A 36 -23.16 -10.70 -5.79
C ARG A 36 -24.27 -9.77 -5.31
N LEU A 37 -23.99 -8.89 -4.35
CA LEU A 37 -25.02 -8.11 -3.65
C LEU A 37 -25.08 -6.63 -4.05
N LEU A 38 -23.97 -6.05 -4.55
CA LEU A 38 -23.89 -4.61 -4.82
C LEU A 38 -23.08 -4.34 -6.10
N PRO A 39 -23.68 -4.50 -7.30
CA PRO A 39 -22.98 -4.27 -8.57
C PRO A 39 -22.41 -2.84 -8.69
N GLU A 40 -23.05 -1.84 -8.06
CA GLU A 40 -22.55 -0.46 -8.02
C GLU A 40 -21.30 -0.26 -7.17
N TRP A 41 -21.00 -1.14 -6.22
CA TRP A 41 -19.83 -1.04 -5.34
C TRP A 41 -18.65 -1.88 -5.82
N TRP A 42 -18.86 -2.71 -6.85
CA TRP A 42 -17.84 -3.58 -7.42
C TRP A 42 -16.59 -2.80 -7.88
N LYS A 43 -16.76 -1.63 -8.51
CA LYS A 43 -15.63 -0.81 -8.97
C LYS A 43 -14.79 -0.29 -7.78
N LEU A 44 -15.43 0.00 -6.65
CA LEU A 44 -14.76 0.39 -5.40
C LEU A 44 -13.98 -0.78 -4.78
N THR A 45 -14.53 -2.00 -4.84
CA THR A 45 -13.86 -3.23 -4.40
C THR A 45 -12.68 -3.60 -5.30
N SER A 46 -12.82 -3.46 -6.63
CA SER A 46 -11.70 -3.62 -7.56
C SER A 46 -10.61 -2.58 -7.31
N PHE A 47 -10.99 -1.33 -7.03
CA PHE A 47 -10.06 -0.27 -6.64
C PHE A 47 -9.29 -0.62 -5.35
N PHE A 48 -9.96 -1.19 -4.34
CA PHE A 48 -9.31 -1.67 -3.12
C PHE A 48 -8.24 -2.72 -3.43
N TRP A 49 -8.58 -3.75 -4.21
CA TRP A 49 -7.63 -4.81 -4.58
C TRP A 49 -6.50 -4.33 -5.48
N TYR A 50 -6.76 -3.38 -6.38
CA TYR A 50 -5.75 -2.73 -7.20
C TYR A 50 -4.80 -1.86 -6.37
N SER A 51 -5.34 -1.20 -5.34
CA SER A 51 -4.59 -0.28 -4.48
C SER A 51 -3.60 -1.01 -3.57
N ILE A 52 -3.81 -2.29 -3.25
CA ILE A 52 -2.87 -3.07 -2.42
C ILE A 52 -1.51 -3.27 -3.13
N PRO A 53 -1.43 -3.90 -4.32
CA PRO A 53 -0.17 -4.04 -5.04
C PRO A 53 0.33 -2.69 -5.58
N GLY A 54 -0.55 -1.75 -5.91
CA GLY A 54 -0.18 -0.42 -6.38
C GLY A 54 0.42 0.50 -5.31
N ASN A 55 0.06 0.32 -4.04
CA ASN A 55 0.72 1.00 -2.92
C ASN A 55 1.96 0.27 -2.39
N SER A 56 2.11 -1.01 -2.74
CA SER A 56 3.20 -1.88 -2.37
C SER A 56 4.33 -1.79 -3.41
N PHE A 57 4.80 -2.88 -3.99
CA PHE A 57 6.06 -2.92 -4.75
C PHE A 57 5.92 -2.58 -6.23
N LEU A 58 4.72 -2.65 -6.81
CA LEU A 58 4.52 -2.46 -8.23
C LEU A 58 4.45 -0.97 -8.57
N TRP A 59 5.14 -0.58 -9.66
CA TRP A 59 5.10 0.78 -10.23
C TRP A 59 3.77 1.04 -10.95
N LEU A 60 2.66 0.75 -10.27
CA LEU A 60 1.32 0.99 -10.79
C LEU A 60 0.96 2.45 -10.52
N PRO A 61 0.33 3.14 -11.49
CA PRO A 61 -0.12 4.51 -11.32
C PRO A 61 -1.33 4.54 -10.36
N HIS A 62 -1.06 4.56 -9.05
CA HIS A 62 -2.09 4.65 -8.02
C HIS A 62 -2.78 6.02 -7.99
N GLU A 63 -2.03 7.09 -8.27
CA GLU A 63 -2.56 8.46 -8.19
C GLU A 63 -3.66 8.74 -9.23
N PRO A 64 -3.49 8.37 -10.52
CA PRO A 64 -4.58 8.43 -11.49
C PRO A 64 -5.79 7.57 -11.12
N ALA A 65 -5.56 6.40 -10.52
CA ALA A 65 -6.65 5.52 -10.10
C ALA A 65 -7.50 6.15 -8.98
N VAL A 66 -6.89 6.88 -8.05
CA VAL A 66 -7.63 7.63 -6.99
C VAL A 66 -8.45 8.76 -7.59
N ILE A 67 -7.91 9.50 -8.55
CA ILE A 67 -8.63 10.57 -9.25
C ILE A 67 -9.81 9.99 -10.02
N ALA A 68 -9.60 8.89 -10.75
CA ALA A 68 -10.66 8.18 -11.47
C ALA A 68 -11.75 7.65 -10.53
N ALA A 69 -11.39 7.12 -9.36
CA ALA A 69 -12.35 6.70 -8.36
C ALA A 69 -13.16 7.90 -7.80
N GLY A 70 -12.53 9.06 -7.62
CA GLY A 70 -13.19 10.30 -7.20
C GLY A 70 -14.13 10.91 -8.24
N LEU A 71 -14.08 10.48 -9.50
CA LEU A 71 -15.07 10.85 -10.52
C LEU A 71 -16.39 10.08 -10.39
N ILE A 72 -16.35 8.92 -9.72
CA ILE A 72 -17.46 7.96 -9.66
C ILE A 72 -18.08 7.92 -8.25
N TYR A 73 -17.25 8.10 -7.21
CA TYR A 73 -17.66 7.96 -5.82
C TYR A 73 -17.27 9.20 -5.00
N GLU A 74 -17.95 9.39 -3.86
CA GLU A 74 -17.62 10.50 -2.96
C GLU A 74 -16.17 10.39 -2.44
N PRO A 75 -15.43 11.52 -2.35
CA PRO A 75 -14.03 11.53 -1.96
C PRO A 75 -13.73 10.87 -0.62
N ILE A 76 -14.67 10.92 0.32
CA ILE A 76 -14.52 10.32 1.64
C ILE A 76 -14.41 8.80 1.58
N TRP A 77 -15.21 8.14 0.74
CA TRP A 77 -15.19 6.69 0.58
C TRP A 77 -13.93 6.21 -0.13
N VAL A 78 -13.50 6.95 -1.16
CA VAL A 78 -12.24 6.67 -1.87
C VAL A 78 -11.05 6.78 -0.91
N ALA A 79 -11.02 7.81 -0.06
CA ALA A 79 -9.95 8.01 0.92
C ALA A 79 -9.92 6.92 2.00
N LEU A 80 -11.08 6.50 2.51
CA LEU A 80 -11.18 5.44 3.52
C LEU A 80 -10.77 4.08 2.96
N VAL A 81 -11.28 3.71 1.78
CA VAL A 81 -10.99 2.41 1.16
C VAL A 81 -9.55 2.34 0.66
N GLY A 82 -9.06 3.40 0.01
CA GLY A 82 -7.64 3.52 -0.36
C GLY A 82 -6.71 3.54 0.86
N GLY A 83 -7.15 4.18 1.94
CA GLY A 83 -6.47 4.19 3.24
C GLY A 83 -6.36 2.80 3.86
N LEU A 84 -7.43 2.01 3.82
CA LEU A 84 -7.45 0.64 4.32
C LEU A 84 -6.54 -0.28 3.48
N ALA A 85 -6.64 -0.20 2.15
CA ALA A 85 -5.76 -0.93 1.24
C ALA A 85 -4.28 -0.60 1.50
N THR A 86 -3.99 0.68 1.73
CA THR A 86 -2.67 1.19 2.07
C THR A 86 -2.17 0.67 3.40
N ALA A 87 -3.03 0.62 4.43
CA ALA A 87 -2.65 0.08 5.73
C ALA A 87 -2.22 -1.39 5.62
N ILE A 88 -2.98 -2.18 4.85
CA ILE A 88 -2.67 -3.59 4.59
C ILE A 88 -1.35 -3.72 3.82
N ALA A 89 -1.19 -2.98 2.72
CA ALA A 89 0.04 -2.97 1.93
C ALA A 89 1.26 -2.60 2.79
N SER A 90 1.11 -1.59 3.66
CA SER A 90 2.16 -1.11 4.55
C SER A 90 2.59 -2.15 5.57
N VAL A 91 1.64 -2.95 6.08
CA VAL A 91 1.95 -4.09 6.97
C VAL A 91 2.75 -5.15 6.22
N ILE A 92 2.29 -5.54 5.02
CA ILE A 92 2.95 -6.56 4.19
C ILE A 92 4.38 -6.13 3.88
N ASP A 93 4.54 -4.91 3.39
CA ASP A 93 5.84 -4.33 3.04
C ASP A 93 6.80 -4.35 4.22
N HIS A 94 6.37 -3.81 5.35
CA HIS A 94 7.24 -3.66 6.50
C HIS A 94 7.66 -5.04 7.05
N LEU A 95 6.79 -6.06 6.99
CA LEU A 95 7.16 -7.44 7.33
C LEU A 95 8.19 -8.02 6.36
N LEU A 96 7.97 -7.86 5.05
CA LEU A 96 8.88 -8.36 4.01
C LEU A 96 10.26 -7.72 4.12
N PHE A 97 10.32 -6.40 4.25
CA PHE A 97 11.58 -5.67 4.40
C PHE A 97 12.26 -5.98 5.73
N THR A 98 11.53 -6.09 6.85
CA THR A 98 12.14 -6.47 8.13
C THR A 98 12.80 -7.85 8.04
N LYS A 99 12.14 -8.84 7.41
CA LYS A 99 12.73 -10.16 7.18
C LYS A 99 13.92 -10.11 6.24
N ALA A 100 13.84 -9.34 5.15
CA ALA A 100 14.96 -9.17 4.23
C ALA A 100 16.19 -8.59 4.96
N PHE A 101 16.01 -7.55 5.78
CA PHE A 101 17.08 -6.92 6.54
C PHE A 101 17.70 -7.78 7.65
N GLN A 102 17.04 -8.88 8.05
CA GLN A 102 17.57 -9.87 8.98
C GLN A 102 18.48 -10.91 8.30
N MET A 103 18.59 -10.91 6.97
CA MET A 103 19.50 -11.80 6.26
C MET A 103 20.95 -11.27 6.31
N ASP A 104 21.90 -12.15 6.62
CA ASP A 104 23.33 -11.82 6.74
C ASP A 104 23.91 -11.18 5.47
N ARG A 105 23.34 -11.50 4.30
CA ARG A 105 23.72 -10.93 3.00
C ARG A 105 23.53 -9.40 2.90
N LEU A 106 22.74 -8.80 3.78
CA LEU A 106 22.45 -7.36 3.79
C LEU A 106 23.23 -6.58 4.86
N GLU A 107 24.11 -7.23 5.62
CA GLU A 107 24.93 -6.56 6.65
C GLU A 107 25.83 -5.46 6.07
N ALA A 108 26.46 -5.71 4.92
CA ALA A 108 27.32 -4.74 4.26
C ALA A 108 26.55 -3.47 3.86
N VAL A 109 25.31 -3.62 3.39
CA VAL A 109 24.43 -2.50 3.03
C VAL A 109 23.99 -1.72 4.28
N ARG A 110 23.67 -2.42 5.38
CA ARG A 110 23.30 -1.78 6.65
C ARG A 110 24.42 -0.93 7.24
N ARG A 111 25.69 -1.33 7.04
CA ARG A 111 26.87 -0.62 7.53
C ARG A 111 27.33 0.52 6.61
N ALA A 112 26.74 0.67 5.43
CA ALA A 112 27.08 1.74 4.51
C ALA A 112 26.80 3.12 5.13
N LYS A 113 27.78 4.04 5.03
CA LYS A 113 27.67 5.42 5.53
C LYS A 113 26.36 6.14 5.16
N PRO A 114 25.85 6.08 3.91
CA PRO A 114 24.58 6.74 3.58
C PRO A 114 23.39 6.15 4.33
N VAL A 115 23.34 4.82 4.53
CA VAL A 115 22.26 4.14 5.24
C VAL A 115 22.26 4.50 6.72
N VAL A 116 23.43 4.47 7.37
CA VAL A 116 23.57 4.87 8.78
C VAL A 116 23.18 6.33 9.00
N THR A 117 23.55 7.20 8.06
CA THR A 117 23.20 8.63 8.12
C THR A 117 21.69 8.83 7.96
N ALA A 118 21.06 8.14 7.00
CA ALA A 118 19.62 8.17 6.80
C ALA A 118 18.85 7.68 8.03
N ILE A 119 19.29 6.58 8.66
CA ILE A 119 18.72 6.06 9.92
C ILE A 119 18.86 7.10 11.04
N ARG A 120 20.03 7.74 11.18
CA ARG A 120 20.25 8.77 12.21
C ARG A 120 19.33 9.97 12.03
N LEU A 121 19.15 10.43 10.78
CA LEU A 121 18.25 11.54 10.47
C LEU A 121 16.79 11.14 10.73
N PHE A 122 16.39 9.96 10.28
CA PHE A 122 15.06 9.40 10.49
C PHE A 122 14.70 9.28 11.98
N ASN A 123 15.63 8.81 12.81
CA ASN A 123 15.42 8.61 14.24
C ASN A 123 15.20 9.91 15.04
N ARG A 124 15.47 11.09 14.47
CA ARG A 124 15.11 12.36 15.13
C ARG A 124 13.61 12.52 15.29
N ARG A 125 12.85 12.27 14.22
CA ARG A 125 11.38 12.40 14.19
C ARG A 125 10.76 11.38 13.22
N PRO A 126 10.80 10.08 13.55
CA PRO A 126 10.48 9.01 12.61
C PRO A 126 9.02 9.05 12.16
N TRP A 127 8.09 9.34 13.08
CA TRP A 127 6.67 9.42 12.77
C TRP A 127 6.35 10.55 11.78
N TRP A 128 6.84 11.76 12.05
CA TRP A 128 6.62 12.92 11.18
C TRP A 128 7.35 12.79 9.83
N ALA A 129 8.55 12.21 9.81
CA ALA A 129 9.25 11.92 8.57
C ALA A 129 8.41 11.03 7.65
N ILE A 130 7.76 9.99 8.20
CA ILE A 130 6.86 9.14 7.43
C ILE A 130 5.64 9.92 6.95
N VAL A 131 4.96 10.67 7.83
CA VAL A 131 3.75 11.43 7.46
C VAL A 131 4.01 12.40 6.32
N VAL A 132 5.10 13.18 6.40
CA VAL A 132 5.44 14.17 5.37
C VAL A 132 5.72 13.46 4.04
N PHE A 133 6.54 12.41 4.03
CA PHE A 133 6.82 11.67 2.80
C PHE A 133 5.58 10.97 2.24
N ALA A 134 4.71 10.45 3.10
CA ALA A 134 3.47 9.80 2.73
C ALA A 134 2.44 10.78 2.13
N PHE A 135 2.43 12.02 2.63
CA PHE A 135 1.55 13.09 2.14
C PHE A 135 2.04 13.70 0.83
N THR A 136 3.36 13.82 0.66
CA THR A 136 3.95 14.38 -0.57
C THR A 136 3.90 13.40 -1.75
N PRO A 137 3.91 13.89 -3.00
CA PRO A 137 4.10 13.07 -4.21
C PRO A 137 5.54 12.54 -4.40
N ILE A 138 6.36 12.59 -3.35
CA ILE A 138 7.75 12.14 -3.39
C ILE A 138 7.78 10.60 -3.28
N PRO A 139 8.72 9.93 -3.96
CA PRO A 139 8.89 8.49 -3.85
C PRO A 139 8.98 8.02 -2.39
N PHE A 140 8.05 7.17 -1.96
CA PHE A 140 7.97 6.67 -0.58
C PHE A 140 8.92 5.48 -0.31
N TYR A 141 9.59 4.96 -1.35
CA TYR A 141 10.53 3.83 -1.27
C TYR A 141 11.65 4.00 -0.22
N PRO A 142 12.30 5.17 -0.05
CA PRO A 142 13.33 5.34 0.96
C PRO A 142 12.81 5.07 2.38
N MET A 143 11.59 5.52 2.69
CA MET A 143 10.98 5.31 4.01
C MET A 143 10.61 3.85 4.25
N ARG A 144 10.20 3.11 3.21
CA ARG A 144 9.97 1.66 3.27
C ARG A 144 11.24 0.88 3.58
N LEU A 145 12.40 1.40 3.24
CA LEU A 145 13.70 0.77 3.49
C LEU A 145 14.28 1.18 4.86
N VAL A 146 14.26 2.49 5.16
CA VAL A 146 14.86 3.07 6.37
C VAL A 146 14.08 2.69 7.63
N ALA A 147 12.74 2.63 7.59
CA ALA A 147 11.96 2.31 8.79
C ALA A 147 12.22 0.88 9.31
N PRO A 148 12.22 -0.19 8.48
CA PRO A 148 12.65 -1.52 8.90
C PRO A 148 14.13 -1.59 9.31
N ALA A 149 15.01 -0.89 8.57
CA ALA A 149 16.45 -0.85 8.89
C ALA A 149 16.73 -0.19 10.26
N ALA A 150 15.91 0.77 10.67
CA ALA A 150 15.92 1.40 11.98
C ALA A 150 15.15 0.61 13.07
N SER A 151 14.60 -0.57 12.73
CA SER A 151 13.75 -1.38 13.63
C SER A 151 12.55 -0.61 14.19
N TYR A 152 11.97 0.28 13.38
CA TYR A 152 10.84 1.11 13.80
C TYR A 152 9.56 0.27 13.97
N PRO A 153 8.77 0.44 15.05
CA PRO A 153 7.63 -0.44 15.33
C PRO A 153 6.51 -0.31 14.29
N MET A 154 6.04 -1.46 13.81
CA MET A 154 4.99 -1.61 12.80
C MET A 154 3.76 -0.72 13.03
N LYS A 155 3.19 -0.71 14.25
CA LYS A 155 1.97 0.04 14.56
C LYS A 155 2.16 1.55 14.34
N ARG A 156 3.34 2.09 14.69
CA ARG A 156 3.66 3.50 14.50
C ARG A 156 4.00 3.81 13.04
N TYR A 157 4.54 2.85 12.31
CA TYR A 157 4.76 2.97 10.87
C TYR A 157 3.43 3.07 10.12
N VAL A 158 2.54 2.09 10.30
CA VAL A 158 1.25 2.03 9.61
C VAL A 158 0.39 3.26 9.92
N SER A 159 0.31 3.67 11.18
CA SER A 159 -0.44 4.89 11.55
C SER A 159 0.10 6.14 10.87
N ALA A 160 1.43 6.32 10.80
CA ALA A 160 2.03 7.45 10.11
C ALA A 160 1.74 7.42 8.59
N VAL A 161 1.80 6.24 7.96
CA VAL A 161 1.49 6.08 6.54
C VAL A 161 0.03 6.42 6.25
N VAL A 162 -0.90 5.92 7.07
CA VAL A 162 -2.34 6.20 6.92
C VAL A 162 -2.62 7.68 7.11
N VAL A 163 -2.07 8.30 8.17
CA VAL A 163 -2.25 9.74 8.43
C VAL A 163 -1.68 10.61 7.31
N GLY A 164 -0.59 10.21 6.65
CA GLY A 164 -0.07 10.95 5.50
C GLY A 164 -0.85 10.70 4.21
N ARG A 165 -1.21 9.45 3.91
CA ARG A 165 -1.80 9.05 2.61
C ARG A 165 -3.30 9.30 2.52
N VAL A 166 -4.06 9.12 3.61
CA VAL A 166 -5.52 9.32 3.58
C VAL A 166 -5.91 10.76 3.23
N PRO A 167 -5.32 11.81 3.85
CA PRO A 167 -5.60 13.19 3.45
C PRO A 167 -5.23 13.44 1.99
N ARG A 168 -4.11 12.87 1.53
CA ARG A 168 -3.69 12.97 0.14
C ARG A 168 -4.71 12.34 -0.82
N TYR A 169 -5.20 11.14 -0.51
CA TYR A 169 -6.22 10.49 -1.34
C TYR A 169 -7.52 11.27 -1.36
N PHE A 170 -7.90 11.86 -0.23
CA PHE A 170 -9.06 12.74 -0.16
C PHE A 170 -8.90 13.96 -1.07
N LEU A 171 -7.74 14.63 -1.05
CA LEU A 171 -7.44 15.76 -1.93
C LEU A 171 -7.44 15.38 -3.42
N LEU A 172 -6.89 14.21 -3.76
CA LEU A 172 -6.88 13.70 -5.14
C LEU A 172 -8.29 13.34 -5.63
N ALA A 173 -9.08 12.67 -4.79
CA ALA A 173 -10.46 12.31 -5.12
C ALA A 173 -11.35 13.55 -5.22
N LEU A 174 -11.14 14.55 -4.34
CA LEU A 174 -11.72 15.89 -4.50
C LEU A 174 -11.36 16.47 -5.86
N GLY A 175 -10.07 16.46 -6.25
CA GLY A 175 -9.65 16.88 -7.58
C GLY A 175 -10.45 16.20 -8.70
N GLY A 176 -10.72 14.89 -8.58
CA GLY A 176 -11.64 14.16 -9.46
C GLY A 176 -13.04 14.78 -9.48
N THR A 177 -13.70 14.95 -8.33
CA THR A 177 -15.03 15.57 -8.28
C THR A 177 -15.08 16.99 -8.88
N TRP A 178 -14.04 17.79 -8.67
CA TRP A 178 -13.93 19.13 -9.27
C TRP A 178 -13.80 19.06 -10.79
N ILE A 179 -13.02 18.11 -11.33
CA ILE A 179 -12.92 17.87 -12.77
C ILE A 179 -14.28 17.47 -13.36
N SER A 180 -15.04 16.63 -12.67
CA SER A 180 -16.41 16.26 -13.09
C SER A 180 -17.34 17.47 -13.11
N ALA A 181 -17.30 18.30 -12.06
CA ALA A 181 -18.13 19.49 -11.94
C ALA A 181 -17.81 20.55 -13.00
N ILE A 182 -16.54 20.71 -13.39
CA ILE A 182 -16.10 21.67 -14.42
C ILE A 182 -16.27 21.10 -15.84
N GLY A 183 -16.10 19.80 -16.03
CA GLY A 183 -16.06 19.14 -17.34
C GLY A 183 -17.41 18.89 -18.02
N GLY A 184 -18.53 19.09 -17.31
CA GLY A 184 -19.87 18.80 -17.84
C GLY A 184 -20.09 17.31 -18.19
N SER A 185 -21.29 16.97 -18.66
CA SER A 185 -21.72 15.59 -18.96
C SER A 185 -20.85 14.83 -19.98
N TRP A 186 -20.03 15.54 -20.75
CA TRP A 186 -19.14 14.95 -21.75
C TRP A 186 -17.95 14.19 -21.13
N ALA A 187 -17.45 14.63 -19.97
CA ALA A 187 -16.37 13.95 -19.27
C ALA A 187 -16.83 12.63 -18.62
N SER A 188 -18.05 12.59 -18.07
CA SER A 188 -18.65 11.36 -17.54
C SER A 188 -18.98 10.34 -18.64
N ASP A 189 -19.42 10.80 -19.82
CA ASP A 189 -19.75 9.94 -20.96
C ASP A 189 -18.53 9.36 -21.67
N TRP A 190 -17.41 10.10 -21.72
CA TRP A 190 -16.15 9.56 -22.27
C TRP A 190 -15.56 8.47 -21.38
N ILE A 191 -15.71 8.61 -20.06
CA ILE A 191 -15.09 7.71 -19.08
C ILE A 191 -15.90 6.42 -18.89
N SER A 192 -17.24 6.49 -18.96
CA SER A 192 -18.10 5.30 -18.96
C SER A 192 -17.87 4.40 -20.19
N ARG A 193 -17.34 4.96 -21.29
CA ARG A 193 -16.93 4.21 -22.50
C ARG A 193 -15.52 3.60 -22.41
N LEU A 194 -14.65 4.13 -21.55
CA LEU A 194 -13.27 3.69 -21.39
C LEU A 194 -13.12 2.54 -20.37
N ILE A 195 -14.09 2.38 -19.47
CA ILE A 195 -14.08 1.36 -18.42
C ILE A 195 -15.40 0.57 -18.51
N PRO A 196 -15.40 -0.63 -19.13
CA PRO A 196 -16.59 -1.48 -19.25
C PRO A 196 -17.14 -1.92 -17.89
#